data_AF-A0A518HCB3-F1
#
_entry.id   AF-A0A518HCB3-F1
#
_cell.length_a   1.000
_cell.length_b   1.000
_cell.length_c   1.000
_cell.angle_alpha   90.00
_cell.angle_beta   90.00
_cell.angle_gamma   90.00
#
_symmetry.space_group_name_H-M   'P 1'
#
loop_
_entity.id
_entity.type
_entity.pdbx_description
1 polymer ?
#
loop_
_entity_poly.entity_id
_entity_poly.type
_entity_poly.pdbx_seq_one_letter_code
_entity_poly.pdbx_strand_id
1 'polypeptide(L)'
;MHHKGYDIIYAEPGELDEARCRVCGTACDARRDVPTAAGLAESMAGSKRRRDVFTCPHAATEWHVLALKLVQEIERTPSKRLAELMRLDLRDLLSEHVPDDARHAPEWLG
;
A
#
# COMPACT_ATOMS: atom_id res chain seq x y z
N MET A 1 8.71 -7.29 1.56
CA MET A 1 8.26 -7.62 0.19
C MET A 1 7.13 -6.68 -0.13
N HIS A 2 7.17 -5.99 -1.29
CA HIS A 2 6.14 -5.01 -1.65
C HIS A 2 4.97 -5.65 -2.40
N HIS A 3 3.75 -5.20 -2.13
CA HIS A 3 2.50 -5.67 -2.69
C HIS A 3 1.86 -4.55 -3.53
N LYS A 4 1.90 -4.77 -4.85
CA LYS A 4 1.41 -3.82 -5.85
C LYS A 4 -0.04 -3.42 -5.55
N GLY A 5 -0.28 -2.12 -5.51
CA GLY A 5 -1.61 -1.54 -5.26
C GLY A 5 -1.94 -1.36 -3.78
N TYR A 6 -1.13 -1.86 -2.85
CA TYR A 6 -1.31 -1.67 -1.41
C TYR A 6 -0.22 -0.79 -0.82
N ASP A 7 1.01 -1.31 -0.82
CA ASP A 7 2.19 -0.70 -0.17
C ASP A 7 3.21 -0.15 -1.19
N ILE A 8 2.96 -0.40 -2.48
CA ILE A 8 3.70 0.17 -3.60
C ILE A 8 2.74 0.55 -4.74
N ILE A 9 2.89 1.77 -5.23
CA ILE A 9 2.08 2.36 -6.30
C ILE A 9 3.01 2.77 -7.44
N TYR A 10 2.60 2.46 -8.66
CA TYR A 10 3.31 2.86 -9.88
C TYR A 10 2.41 3.82 -10.66
N ALA A 11 2.96 4.96 -11.05
CA ALA A 11 2.27 5.98 -11.84
C ALA A 11 3.10 6.34 -13.07
N GLU A 12 2.47 6.93 -14.08
CA GLU A 12 3.22 7.58 -15.16
C GLU A 12 4.02 8.78 -14.61
N PRO A 13 5.16 9.15 -15.22
CA PRO A 13 5.97 10.26 -14.74
C PRO A 13 5.16 11.56 -14.64
N GLY A 14 5.10 12.14 -13.44
CA GLY A 14 4.36 13.37 -13.15
C GLY A 14 2.84 13.22 -13.03
N GLU A 15 2.29 12.00 -13.06
CA GLU A 15 0.85 11.78 -12.91
C GLU A 15 0.34 12.03 -11.48
N LEU A 16 1.14 11.65 -10.48
CA LEU A 16 0.81 11.82 -9.06
C LEU A 16 1.88 12.63 -8.37
N ASP A 17 1.54 13.71 -7.67
CA ASP A 17 2.50 14.47 -6.85
C ASP A 17 2.83 13.74 -5.54
N GLU A 18 1.82 13.12 -4.94
CA GLU A 18 1.93 12.37 -3.70
C GLU A 18 1.08 11.10 -3.78
N ALA A 19 1.47 10.08 -3.02
CA ALA A 19 0.68 8.88 -2.83
C ALA A 19 0.73 8.44 -1.37
N ARG A 20 -0.32 7.77 -0.93
CA ARG A 20 -0.42 7.22 0.43
C ARG A 20 -0.56 5.71 0.39
N CYS A 21 -0.04 5.05 1.41
CA CYS A 21 -0.18 3.61 1.57
C CYS A 21 -1.65 3.26 1.80
N ARG A 22 -2.19 2.29 1.06
CA ARG A 22 -3.59 1.86 1.23
C ARG A 22 -3.80 0.99 2.47
N VAL A 23 -2.72 0.58 3.14
CA VAL A 23 -2.73 -0.23 4.36
C VAL A 23 -2.73 0.65 5.60
N CYS A 24 -1.75 1.54 5.72
CA CYS A 24 -1.52 2.31 6.94
C CYS A 24 -1.79 3.82 6.82
N GLY A 25 -2.06 4.33 5.60
CA GLY A 25 -2.37 5.75 5.38
C GLY A 25 -1.17 6.70 5.38
N THR A 26 0.04 6.21 5.74
CA THR A 26 1.29 6.99 5.72
C THR A 26 1.62 7.46 4.30
N ALA A 27 2.21 8.65 4.19
CA ALA A 27 2.77 9.15 2.94
C ALA A 27 3.87 8.21 2.42
N CYS A 28 3.83 7.90 1.13
CA CYS A 28 4.81 7.03 0.50
C CYS A 28 6.06 7.81 0.06
N ASP A 29 7.21 7.16 0.12
CA ASP A 29 8.46 7.66 -0.46
C ASP A 29 8.37 7.61 -1.99
N ALA A 30 8.42 8.78 -2.62
CA ALA A 30 8.36 8.91 -4.07
C ALA A 30 9.76 8.79 -4.69
N ARG A 31 9.90 7.89 -5.67
CA ARG A 31 11.06 7.80 -6.56
C ARG A 31 10.59 8.12 -7.97
N ARG A 32 11.12 9.22 -8.52
CA ARG A 32 10.70 9.74 -9.83
C ARG A 32 11.49 9.13 -10.97
N ASP A 33 10.82 8.98 -12.11
CA ASP A 33 11.44 8.67 -13.41
C ASP A 33 12.30 7.39 -13.39
N VAL A 34 11.87 6.40 -12.61
CA VAL A 34 12.61 5.16 -12.40
C VAL A 34 12.37 4.19 -13.56
N PRO A 35 13.43 3.67 -14.21
CA PRO A 35 13.29 2.68 -15.26
C PRO A 35 12.81 1.36 -14.65
N THR A 36 11.53 1.06 -14.85
CA THR A 36 10.84 -0.08 -14.24
C THR A 36 10.23 -0.94 -15.34
N ALA A 37 10.48 -2.25 -15.29
CA ALA A 37 9.74 -3.17 -16.15
C ALA A 37 8.29 -3.25 -15.64
N ALA A 38 7.28 -3.01 -16.48
CA ALA A 38 5.89 -2.97 -16.03
C ALA A 38 5.31 -4.35 -15.69
N GLY A 39 6.05 -5.43 -15.96
CA GLY A 39 5.69 -6.81 -15.64
C GLY A 39 6.73 -7.82 -16.13
N LEU A 40 6.46 -9.10 -15.88
CA LEU A 40 7.38 -10.20 -16.20
C LEU A 40 7.77 -10.25 -17.69
N ALA A 41 6.79 -10.02 -18.58
CA ALA A 41 7.02 -10.02 -20.02
C ALA A 41 7.97 -8.89 -20.48
N GLU A 42 7.81 -7.68 -19.93
CA GLU A 42 8.70 -6.55 -20.24
C GLU A 42 10.11 -6.75 -19.64
N SER A 43 10.19 -7.33 -18.43
CA SER A 43 11.47 -7.70 -17.80
C SER A 43 12.25 -8.69 -18.66
N MET A 44 11.58 -9.71 -19.19
CA MET A 44 12.19 -10.71 -20.07
C MET A 44 12.56 -10.13 -21.44
N ALA A 45 11.75 -9.21 -21.97
CA ALA A 45 12.01 -8.53 -23.23
C ALA A 45 13.06 -7.41 -23.13
N GLY A 46 13.59 -7.12 -21.93
CA GLY A 46 14.54 -6.03 -21.69
C GLY A 46 13.93 -4.63 -21.88
N SER A 47 12.61 -4.54 -22.06
CA SER A 47 11.90 -3.27 -22.24
C SER A 47 11.63 -2.64 -20.86
N LYS A 48 12.08 -1.41 -20.67
CA LYS A 48 11.85 -0.65 -19.43
C LYS A 48 11.08 0.61 -19.77
N ARG A 49 9.97 0.83 -19.07
CA ARG A 49 9.28 2.12 -19.09
C ARG A 49 9.73 2.93 -17.89
N ARG A 50 9.83 4.25 -18.04
CA ARG A 50 10.05 5.11 -16.87
C ARG A 50 8.72 5.32 -16.16
N ARG A 51 8.74 5.20 -14.84
CA ARG A 51 7.57 5.35 -13.97
C ARG A 51 7.97 6.03 -12.68
N ASP A 52 7.01 6.70 -12.08
CA ASP A 52 7.13 7.13 -10.70
C ASP A 52 6.69 5.97 -9.79
N VAL A 53 7.50 5.71 -8.76
CA VAL A 53 7.32 4.60 -7.82
C VAL A 53 7.16 5.17 -6.43
N PHE A 54 6.02 4.89 -5.80
CA PHE A 54 5.70 5.32 -4.45
C PHE A 54 5.70 4.11 -3.55
N THR A 55 6.53 4.11 -2.50
CA THR A 55 6.68 2.96 -1.60
C THR A 55 6.38 3.36 -0.17
N CYS A 56 5.58 2.55 0.53
CA CYS A 56 5.34 2.76 1.96
C CYS A 56 6.65 2.55 2.75
N PRO A 57 7.06 3.50 3.62
CA PRO A 57 8.28 3.38 4.42
C PRO A 57 8.23 2.20 5.40
N HIS A 58 7.02 1.74 5.75
CA HIS A 58 6.80 0.65 6.69
C HIS A 58 6.62 -0.72 6.03
N ALA A 59 6.67 -0.83 4.70
CA ALA A 59 6.32 -2.07 3.97
C ALA A 59 7.15 -3.30 4.37
N ALA A 60 8.34 -3.11 4.95
CA ALA A 60 9.21 -4.21 5.41
C ALA A 60 9.00 -4.59 6.88
N THR A 61 8.17 -3.86 7.64
CA THR A 61 7.93 -4.11 9.06
C THR A 61 6.90 -5.22 9.26
N GLU A 62 7.07 -6.02 10.33
CA GLU A 62 6.19 -7.16 10.60
C GLU A 62 4.75 -6.73 10.85
N TRP A 63 4.55 -5.64 11.61
CA TRP A 63 3.21 -5.10 11.87
C TRP A 63 2.53 -4.66 10.59
N HIS A 64 3.26 -4.08 9.63
CA HIS A 64 2.68 -3.65 8.36
C HIS A 64 2.31 -4.84 7.47
N VAL A 65 3.11 -5.91 7.50
CA VAL A 65 2.76 -7.18 6.83
C VAL A 65 1.50 -7.79 7.43
N LEU A 66 1.33 -7.71 8.75
CA LEU A 66 0.10 -8.16 9.42
C LEU A 66 -1.10 -7.27 9.04
N ALA A 67 -0.92 -5.94 9.06
CA ALA A 67 -1.95 -4.99 8.65
C ALA A 67 -2.40 -5.24 7.21
N LEU A 68 -1.46 -5.49 6.28
CA LEU A 68 -1.76 -5.85 4.90
C LEU A 68 -2.63 -7.11 4.81
N LYS A 69 -2.31 -8.16 5.58
CA LYS A 69 -3.12 -9.38 5.60
C LYS A 69 -4.54 -9.08 6.06
N LEU A 70 -4.71 -8.27 7.11
CA LEU A 70 -6.04 -7.86 7.58
C LEU A 70 -6.81 -7.13 6.47
N VAL A 71 -6.18 -6.19 5.75
CA VAL A 71 -6.82 -5.49 4.61
C VAL A 71 -7.31 -6.49 3.56
N GLN A 72 -6.44 -7.42 3.15
CA GLN A 72 -6.77 -8.42 2.13
C GLN A 72 -7.90 -9.36 2.59
N GLU A 73 -7.93 -9.74 3.87
CA GLU A 73 -9.00 -10.55 4.44
C GLU A 73 -10.33 -9.79 4.50
N ILE A 74 -10.30 -8.50 4.86
CA ILE A 74 -11.47 -7.60 4.86
C ILE A 74 -12.06 -7.49 3.46
N GLU A 75 -11.22 -7.31 2.43
CA GLU A 75 -11.65 -7.21 1.04
C GLU A 75 -12.18 -8.54 0.49
N ARG A 76 -11.64 -9.68 0.96
CA ARG A 76 -12.01 -11.01 0.47
C ARG A 76 -13.26 -11.57 1.14
N THR A 77 -13.50 -11.24 2.40
CA THR A 77 -14.57 -11.90 3.17
C THR A 77 -15.95 -11.42 2.73
N PRO A 78 -16.90 -12.34 2.46
CA PRO A 78 -18.29 -11.96 2.18
C PRO A 78 -19.06 -11.57 3.44
N SER A 79 -18.54 -11.89 4.64
CA SER A 79 -19.21 -11.63 5.91
C SER A 79 -18.90 -10.24 6.42
N LYS A 80 -19.90 -9.35 6.37
CA LYS A 80 -19.79 -7.97 6.87
C LYS A 80 -19.35 -7.89 8.33
N ARG A 81 -19.86 -8.79 9.18
CA ARG A 81 -19.50 -8.83 10.61
C ARG A 81 -18.06 -9.25 10.85
N LEU A 82 -17.55 -10.21 10.08
CA LEU A 82 -16.13 -10.59 10.17
C LEU A 82 -15.24 -9.47 9.66
N ALA A 83 -15.63 -8.80 8.57
CA ALA A 83 -14.91 -7.63 8.07
C ALA A 83 -14.86 -6.50 9.11
N GLU A 84 -15.97 -6.20 9.79
CA GLU A 84 -16.01 -5.20 10.85
C GLU A 84 -15.09 -5.55 12.03
N LEU A 85 -15.06 -6.83 12.44
CA LEU A 85 -14.20 -7.28 13.53
C LEU A 85 -12.71 -7.15 13.15
N MET A 86 -12.34 -7.58 11.94
CA MET A 86 -10.97 -7.39 11.42
C MET A 86 -10.59 -5.92 11.24
N ARG A 87 -11.54 -5.03 10.93
CA ARG A 87 -11.29 -3.58 10.87
C ARG A 87 -10.97 -3.00 12.25
N LEU A 88 -11.54 -3.54 13.33
CA LEU A 88 -11.19 -3.15 14.69
C LEU A 88 -9.76 -3.59 15.00
N ASP A 89 -9.42 -4.85 14.76
CA ASP A 89 -8.05 -5.36 14.96
C ASP A 89 -7.01 -4.55 14.18
N LEU A 90 -7.34 -4.19 12.93
CA LEU A 90 -6.49 -3.35 12.12
C LEU A 90 -6.33 -1.95 12.71
N ARG A 91 -7.42 -1.33 13.17
CA ARG A 91 -7.38 0.01 13.77
C ARG A 91 -6.49 0.01 14.99
N ASP A 92 -6.61 -1.00 15.85
CA ASP A 92 -5.80 -1.15 17.05
C ASP A 92 -4.32 -1.31 16.66
N LEU A 93 -4.01 -2.20 15.71
CA LEU A 93 -2.65 -2.40 15.21
C LEU A 93 -2.03 -1.13 14.60
N LEU A 94 -2.80 -0.38 13.81
CA LEU A 94 -2.33 0.89 13.25
C LEU A 94 -2.13 1.94 14.35
N SER A 95 -2.96 1.91 15.40
CA SER A 95 -2.88 2.82 16.53
C SER A 95 -1.58 2.72 17.32
N GLU A 96 -1.04 1.50 17.40
CA GLU A 96 0.20 1.20 18.11
C GLU A 96 1.47 1.65 17.35
N HIS A 97 1.39 1.80 16.02
CA HIS A 97 2.59 1.87 15.19
C HIS A 97 2.72 3.11 14.31
N VAL A 98 1.63 3.74 13.91
CA VAL A 98 1.66 4.96 13.10
C VAL A 98 1.11 6.08 13.97
N PRO A 99 1.66 7.29 14.04
CA PRO A 99 1.05 8.36 14.82
C PRO A 99 -0.21 8.93 14.11
N ASP A 100 -1.19 9.45 14.88
CA ASP A 100 -2.50 9.89 14.36
C ASP A 100 -2.40 11.00 13.30
N ASP A 101 -1.37 11.85 13.37
CA ASP A 101 -1.09 12.93 12.41
C ASP A 101 -0.50 12.43 11.07
N ALA A 102 0.11 11.24 11.08
CA ALA A 102 0.62 10.57 9.89
C ALA A 102 -0.43 9.66 9.22
N ARG A 103 -1.51 9.30 9.92
CA ARG A 103 -2.58 8.43 9.41
C ARG A 103 -3.65 9.25 8.70
N HIS A 104 -3.79 9.05 7.38
CA HIS A 104 -5.05 9.33 6.71
C HIS A 104 -5.91 8.08 6.73
N ALA A 105 -7.19 8.19 7.10
CA ALA A 105 -8.11 7.04 7.06
C ALA A 105 -8.24 6.56 5.60
N PRO A 106 -7.88 5.31 5.28
CA PRO A 106 -8.14 4.73 3.97
C PRO A 106 -9.65 4.79 3.66
N GLU A 107 -10.02 5.01 2.40
CA GLU A 107 -11.42 5.19 1.98
C GLU A 107 -12.34 4.01 2.34
N TRP A 108 -11.79 2.82 2.58
CA TRP A 108 -12.52 1.61 2.96
C TRP A 108 -12.62 1.37 4.48
N LEU A 109 -11.98 2.24 5.28
CA LEU A 109 -12.10 2.28 6.74
C LEU A 109 -13.36 3.05 7.20
N GLY A 110 -14.06 3.72 6.28
CA GLY A 110 -15.35 4.38 6.47
C GLY A 110 -16.56 3.49 6.11
#